data_AF-A0A2G6BPW2-F1
#
_entry.id   AF-A0A2G6BPW2-F1
#
_cell.length_a   1.000
_cell.length_b   1.000
_cell.length_c   1.000
_cell.angle_alpha   90.00
_cell.angle_beta   90.00
_cell.angle_gamma   90.00
#
_symmetry.space_group_name_H-M   'P 1'
#
loop_
_entity.id
_entity.type
_entity.pdbx_description
1 polymer ?
#
loop_
_entity_poly.entity_id
_entity_poly.type
_entity_poly.pdbx_seq_one_letter_code
_entity_poly.pdbx_strand_id
1 'polypeptide(L)'
;VDPEVSEAVERLDIMYLNEKEQEIYEAEEKFRRDQYEIMRTAISKANRKGMEEGLKEGMEKGRKEGMEKGVKKGLKEGMEKGRKEGIEIGVEKGKIETAKNLLKNGVSVDIIKSSTGLSEEDIESLR
;
A
#
# COMPACT_ATOMS: atom_id res chain seq x y z
N VAL A 1 -1.67 2.54 -55.01
CA VAL A 1 -2.44 3.57 -55.72
C VAL A 1 -2.52 4.77 -54.79
N ASP A 2 -2.37 5.97 -55.32
CA ASP A 2 -2.49 7.20 -54.54
C ASP A 2 -3.87 7.25 -53.83
N PRO A 3 -3.94 7.51 -52.50
CA PRO A 3 -5.20 7.54 -51.76
C PRO A 3 -6.24 8.47 -52.35
N GLU A 4 -5.80 9.62 -52.87
CA GLU A 4 -6.68 10.64 -53.44
C GLU A 4 -7.24 10.18 -54.79
N VAL A 5 -6.44 9.44 -55.57
CA VAL A 5 -6.88 8.79 -56.80
C VAL A 5 -7.85 7.65 -56.50
N SER A 6 -7.62 6.89 -55.43
CA SER A 6 -8.50 5.79 -55.03
C SER A 6 -9.87 6.30 -54.59
N GLU A 7 -9.91 7.37 -53.79
CA GLU A 7 -11.15 8.01 -53.34
C GLU A 7 -11.92 8.64 -54.51
N ALA A 8 -11.22 9.26 -55.47
CA ALA A 8 -11.85 9.82 -56.66
C ALA A 8 -12.50 8.75 -57.56
N VAL A 9 -11.87 7.57 -57.69
CA VAL A 9 -12.41 6.44 -58.45
C VAL A 9 -13.63 5.84 -57.76
N GLU A 10 -13.58 5.61 -56.44
CA GLU A 10 -14.76 5.14 -55.67
C GLU A 10 -15.95 6.09 -55.81
N ARG A 11 -15.70 7.41 -55.74
CA ARG A 11 -16.77 8.41 -55.93
C ARG A 11 -17.37 8.36 -57.33
N LEU A 12 -16.56 8.19 -58.36
CA LEU A 12 -17.04 8.03 -59.73
C LEU A 12 -17.89 6.78 -59.87
N ASP A 13 -17.46 5.64 -59.34
CA ASP A 13 -18.21 4.38 -59.40
C ASP A 13 -19.59 4.50 -58.72
N ILE A 14 -19.68 5.23 -57.60
CA ILE A 14 -20.95 5.53 -56.91
C ILE A 14 -21.87 6.42 -57.77
N MET A 15 -21.31 7.37 -58.53
CA MET A 15 -22.09 8.26 -59.41
C MET A 15 -22.70 7.52 -60.62
N TYR A 16 -22.16 6.36 -60.99
CA TYR A 16 -22.68 5.52 -62.08
C TYR A 16 -23.72 4.48 -61.63
N LEU A 17 -23.99 4.36 -60.32
CA LEU A 17 -25.02 3.46 -59.80
C LEU A 17 -26.44 3.93 -60.16
N ASN A 18 -27.35 2.98 -60.40
CA ASN A 18 -28.77 3.30 -60.51
C ASN A 18 -29.41 3.50 -59.12
N GLU A 19 -30.61 4.07 -59.08
CA GLU A 19 -31.32 4.45 -57.83
C GLU A 19 -31.41 3.28 -56.81
N LYS A 20 -31.70 2.06 -57.28
CA LYS A 20 -31.80 0.88 -56.42
C LYS A 20 -30.45 0.44 -55.87
N GLU A 21 -29.38 0.57 -56.66
CA GLU A 21 -28.02 0.27 -56.22
C GLU A 21 -27.50 1.31 -55.22
N GLN A 22 -27.85 2.58 -55.40
CA GLN A 22 -27.55 3.64 -54.42
C GLN A 22 -28.22 3.38 -53.08
N GLU A 23 -29.52 3.02 -53.09
CA GLU A 23 -30.24 2.66 -51.85
C GLU A 23 -29.59 1.48 -51.11
N ILE A 24 -29.17 0.44 -51.83
CA ILE A 24 -28.47 -0.72 -51.25
C ILE A 24 -27.12 -0.29 -50.66
N TYR A 25 -26.34 0.49 -51.41
CA TYR A 25 -25.05 0.97 -50.96
C TYR A 25 -25.16 1.84 -49.69
N GLU A 26 -26.12 2.76 -49.65
CA GLU A 26 -26.39 3.60 -48.47
C GLU A 26 -26.83 2.78 -47.25
N ALA A 27 -27.68 1.76 -47.47
CA ALA A 27 -28.12 0.87 -46.41
C ALA A 27 -26.95 0.05 -45.82
N GLU A 28 -26.06 -0.44 -46.68
CA GLU A 28 -24.85 -1.16 -46.25
C GLU A 28 -23.85 -0.25 -45.52
N GLU A 29 -23.61 0.96 -46.03
CA GLU A 29 -22.78 1.97 -45.36
C GLU A 29 -23.32 2.29 -43.97
N LYS A 30 -24.63 2.50 -43.86
CA LYS A 30 -25.29 2.75 -42.58
C LYS A 30 -25.10 1.56 -41.65
N PHE A 31 -25.28 0.33 -42.14
CA PHE A 31 -25.06 -0.87 -41.33
C PHE A 31 -23.61 -0.98 -40.84
N ARG A 32 -22.62 -0.74 -41.71
CA ARG A 32 -21.19 -0.74 -41.34
C ARG A 32 -20.89 0.29 -40.26
N ARG A 33 -21.42 1.50 -40.40
CA ARG A 33 -21.26 2.59 -39.40
C ARG A 33 -21.88 2.22 -38.06
N ASP A 34 -23.10 1.68 -38.07
CA ASP A 34 -23.79 1.24 -36.85
C ASP A 34 -22.99 0.14 -36.13
N GLN A 35 -22.47 -0.86 -36.87
CA GLN A 35 -21.63 -1.92 -36.31
C GLN A 35 -20.31 -1.38 -35.73
N TYR A 36 -19.66 -0.45 -36.43
CA TYR A 36 -18.43 0.17 -35.96
C TYR A 36 -18.64 0.92 -34.64
N GLU A 37 -19.70 1.73 -34.52
CA GLU A 37 -19.98 2.46 -33.28
C GLU A 37 -20.35 1.54 -32.11
N ILE A 38 -21.09 0.46 -32.37
CA ILE A 38 -21.39 -0.56 -31.35
C ILE A 38 -20.07 -1.18 -30.84
N MET A 39 -19.20 -1.60 -31.74
CA MET A 39 -17.92 -2.23 -31.38
C MET A 39 -17.03 -1.25 -30.60
N ARG A 40 -16.89 -0.03 -31.11
CA ARG A 40 -16.11 1.04 -30.46
C ARG A 40 -16.63 1.33 -29.05
N THR A 41 -17.94 1.42 -28.89
CA THR A 41 -18.57 1.65 -27.59
C THR A 41 -18.36 0.47 -26.63
N ALA A 42 -18.46 -0.76 -27.13
CA ALA A 42 -18.23 -1.97 -26.34
C ALA A 42 -16.78 -2.03 -25.83
N ILE A 43 -15.80 -1.79 -26.71
CA ILE A 43 -14.37 -1.74 -26.36
C ILE A 43 -14.10 -0.63 -25.34
N SER A 44 -14.62 0.57 -25.56
CA SER A 44 -14.47 1.70 -24.63
C SER A 44 -15.03 1.38 -23.24
N LYS A 45 -16.23 0.79 -23.18
CA LYS A 45 -16.85 0.37 -21.92
C LYS A 45 -16.04 -0.73 -21.21
N ALA A 46 -15.57 -1.72 -21.96
CA ALA A 46 -14.76 -2.81 -21.43
C ALA A 46 -13.43 -2.28 -20.85
N ASN A 47 -12.73 -1.41 -21.58
CA ASN A 47 -11.48 -0.79 -21.12
C ASN A 47 -11.70 0.05 -19.86
N ARG A 48 -12.76 0.88 -19.84
CA ARG A 48 -13.09 1.69 -18.67
C ARG A 48 -13.37 0.81 -17.45
N LYS A 49 -14.17 -0.25 -17.62
CA LYS A 49 -14.51 -1.16 -16.54
C LYS A 49 -13.29 -1.93 -16.03
N GLY A 50 -12.46 -2.46 -16.93
CA GLY A 50 -11.23 -3.16 -16.56
C GLY A 50 -10.23 -2.26 -15.84
N MET A 51 -10.11 -0.99 -16.26
CA MET A 51 -9.24 -0.02 -15.58
C MET A 51 -9.78 0.36 -14.20
N GLU A 52 -11.09 0.57 -14.07
CA GLU A 52 -11.73 0.88 -12.79
C GLU A 52 -11.59 -0.29 -11.80
N GLU A 53 -11.86 -1.51 -12.24
CA GLU A 53 -11.71 -2.72 -11.43
C GLU A 53 -10.25 -2.94 -11.02
N GLY A 54 -9.32 -2.84 -11.98
CA GLY A 54 -7.88 -3.00 -11.71
C GLY A 54 -7.33 -1.93 -10.75
N LEU A 55 -7.76 -0.68 -10.88
CA LEU A 55 -7.37 0.40 -9.96
C LEU A 55 -7.92 0.14 -8.56
N LYS A 56 -9.19 -0.25 -8.46
CA LYS A 56 -9.84 -0.53 -7.18
C LYS A 56 -9.18 -1.70 -6.46
N GLU A 57 -8.96 -2.82 -7.16
CA GLU A 57 -8.30 -4.00 -6.60
C GLU A 57 -6.85 -3.69 -6.20
N GLY A 58 -6.10 -2.99 -7.05
CA GLY A 58 -4.73 -2.58 -6.77
C GLY A 58 -4.62 -1.68 -5.54
N MET A 59 -5.51 -0.69 -5.41
CA MET A 59 -5.58 0.18 -4.23
C MET A 59 -5.96 -0.59 -2.97
N GLU A 60 -6.98 -1.45 -3.03
CA GLU A 60 -7.42 -2.23 -1.88
C GLU A 60 -6.33 -3.17 -1.38
N LYS A 61 -5.70 -3.91 -2.29
CA LYS A 61 -4.60 -4.81 -1.98
C LYS A 61 -3.39 -4.07 -1.42
N GLY A 62 -2.98 -2.99 -2.08
CA GLY A 62 -1.86 -2.15 -1.64
C GLY A 62 -2.09 -1.56 -0.24
N ARG A 63 -3.29 -1.05 0.03
CA ARG A 63 -3.67 -0.53 1.35
C ARG A 63 -3.65 -1.62 2.42
N LYS A 64 -4.24 -2.79 2.14
CA LYS A 64 -4.30 -3.91 3.08
C LYS A 64 -2.90 -4.41 3.43
N GLU A 65 -2.06 -4.67 2.42
CA GLU A 65 -0.68 -5.13 2.64
C GLU A 65 0.17 -4.08 3.35
N GLY A 66 0.03 -2.80 2.97
CA GLY A 66 0.76 -1.71 3.61
C GLY A 66 0.40 -1.56 5.09
N MET A 67 -0.90 -1.62 5.42
CA MET A 67 -1.39 -1.55 6.79
C MET A 67 -0.93 -2.76 7.61
N GLU A 68 -1.05 -3.98 7.08
CA GLU A 68 -0.64 -5.20 7.78
C GLU A 68 0.87 -5.19 8.09
N LYS A 69 1.70 -4.84 7.09
CA LYS A 69 3.15 -4.70 7.26
C LYS A 69 3.49 -3.61 8.28
N GLY A 70 2.83 -2.46 8.20
CA GLY A 70 3.03 -1.35 9.12
C GLY A 70 2.70 -1.70 10.57
N VAL A 71 1.52 -2.29 10.81
CA VAL A 71 1.08 -2.72 12.14
C VAL A 71 2.00 -3.79 12.70
N LYS A 72 2.34 -4.82 11.92
CA LYS A 72 3.21 -5.91 12.38
C LYS A 72 4.61 -5.40 12.75
N LYS A 73 5.18 -4.50 11.94
CA LYS A 73 6.49 -3.90 12.21
C LYS A 73 6.43 -3.01 13.46
N GLY A 74 5.45 -2.11 13.54
CA GLY A 74 5.30 -1.20 14.68
C GLY A 74 5.06 -1.94 16.00
N LEU A 75 4.23 -2.98 16.00
CA LEU A 75 3.99 -3.79 17.19
C LEU A 75 5.26 -4.52 17.66
N LYS A 76 6.00 -5.14 16.72
CA LYS A 76 7.23 -5.85 17.04
C LYS A 76 8.28 -4.91 17.63
N GLU A 77 8.53 -3.78 16.99
CA GLU A 77 9.50 -2.78 17.46
C GLU A 77 9.09 -2.19 18.80
N GLY A 78 7.81 -1.85 18.96
CA GLY A 78 7.27 -1.32 20.23
C GLY A 78 7.38 -2.30 21.38
N MET A 79 7.04 -3.58 21.16
CA MET A 79 7.17 -4.63 22.17
C MET A 79 8.63 -4.89 22.55
N GLU A 80 9.53 -4.94 21.57
CA GLU A 80 10.95 -5.17 21.83
C GLU A 80 11.58 -4.04 22.63
N LYS A 81 11.31 -2.79 22.24
CA LYS A 81 11.77 -1.59 22.95
C LYS A 81 11.19 -1.52 24.37
N GLY A 82 9.88 -1.67 24.51
CA GLY A 82 9.21 -1.64 25.81
C GLY A 82 9.68 -2.75 26.75
N ARG A 83 9.93 -3.95 26.22
CA ARG A 83 10.49 -5.06 27.03
C ARG A 83 11.91 -4.74 27.50
N LYS A 84 12.76 -4.21 26.63
CA LYS A 84 14.15 -3.85 26.98
C LYS A 84 14.18 -2.78 28.06
N GLU A 85 13.45 -1.68 27.86
CA GLU A 85 13.35 -0.59 28.83
C GLU A 85 12.75 -1.07 30.16
N GLY A 86 11.70 -1.89 30.10
CA GLY A 86 11.08 -2.46 31.30
C GLY A 86 12.02 -3.35 32.11
N ILE A 87 12.83 -4.19 31.46
CA ILE A 87 13.83 -5.02 32.13
C ILE A 87 14.92 -4.14 32.75
N GLU A 88 15.44 -3.15 32.03
CA GLU A 88 16.50 -2.26 32.53
C GLU A 88 16.04 -1.47 33.76
N ILE A 89 14.86 -0.85 33.69
CA ILE A 89 14.25 -0.15 34.82
C ILE A 89 13.98 -1.11 35.98
N GLY A 90 13.50 -2.32 35.70
CA GLY A 90 13.22 -3.34 36.72
C GLY A 90 14.48 -3.79 37.46
N VAL A 91 15.58 -4.04 36.73
CA VAL A 91 16.88 -4.40 37.30
C VAL A 91 17.40 -3.28 38.19
N GLU A 92 17.34 -2.03 37.72
CA GLU A 92 17.86 -0.89 38.50
C GLU A 92 17.04 -0.65 39.77
N LYS A 93 15.70 -0.70 39.67
CA LYS A 93 14.83 -0.64 40.85
C LYS A 93 15.11 -1.77 41.83
N GLY A 94 15.33 -2.98 41.33
CA GLY A 94 15.67 -4.15 42.15
C GLY A 94 16.99 -3.99 42.90
N LYS A 95 18.02 -3.42 42.26
CA LYS A 95 19.29 -3.10 42.93
C LYS A 95 19.10 -2.10 44.06
N ILE A 96 18.35 -1.02 43.81
CA ILE A 96 18.07 0.02 44.80
C ILE A 96 17.26 -0.54 45.98
N GLU A 97 16.22 -1.33 45.71
CA GLU A 97 15.40 -1.96 46.76
C GLU A 97 16.22 -2.93 47.61
N THR A 98 17.05 -3.74 46.96
CA THR A 98 17.98 -4.65 47.65
C THR A 98 18.95 -3.87 48.55
N ALA A 99 19.57 -2.81 48.03
CA ALA A 99 20.48 -1.96 48.81
C ALA A 99 19.79 -1.32 50.03
N LYS A 100 18.57 -0.77 49.86
CA LYS A 100 17.77 -0.23 50.97
C LYS A 100 17.52 -1.26 52.06
N ASN A 101 17.14 -2.49 51.67
CA ASN A 101 16.85 -3.54 52.63
C ASN A 101 18.11 -4.01 53.36
N LEU A 102 19.25 -4.10 52.68
CA LEU A 102 20.53 -4.44 53.29
C LEU A 102 21.01 -3.36 54.27
N LEU A 103 20.87 -2.07 53.93
CA LEU A 103 21.18 -0.95 54.83
C LEU A 103 20.34 -1.00 56.10
N LYS A 104 19.03 -1.22 55.97
CA LYS A 104 18.11 -1.36 57.12
C LYS A 104 18.49 -2.50 58.05
N ASN A 105 19.11 -3.55 57.52
CA ASN A 105 19.59 -4.70 58.28
C ASN A 105 21.02 -4.51 58.83
N GLY A 106 21.61 -3.32 58.70
CA GLY A 106 22.93 -3.01 59.25
C GLY A 106 24.10 -3.60 58.46
N VAL A 107 23.87 -4.02 57.21
CA VAL A 107 24.96 -4.51 56.34
C VAL A 107 25.86 -3.33 55.95
N SER A 108 27.18 -3.52 56.00
CA SER A 108 28.16 -2.48 55.66
C SER A 108 28.08 -2.06 54.20
N VAL A 109 28.31 -0.78 53.92
CA VAL A 109 28.27 -0.18 52.58
C VAL A 109 29.17 -0.92 51.58
N ASP A 110 30.36 -1.38 51.98
CA ASP A 110 31.28 -2.13 51.11
C ASP A 110 30.69 -3.45 50.58
N ILE A 111 29.97 -4.18 51.43
CA ILE A 111 29.29 -5.43 51.07
C ILE A 111 28.11 -5.14 50.14
N ILE A 112 27.35 -4.08 50.41
CA ILE A 112 26.22 -3.67 49.57
C ILE A 112 26.70 -3.28 48.17
N LYS A 113 27.73 -2.44 48.09
CA LYS A 113 28.41 -2.03 46.84
C LYS A 113 28.85 -3.23 46.02
N SER A 114 29.51 -4.20 46.65
CA SER A 114 29.96 -5.43 45.98
C SER A 114 28.81 -6.34 45.53
N SER A 115 27.67 -6.30 46.23
CA SER A 115 26.53 -7.19 45.98
C SER A 115 25.54 -6.63 44.93
N THR A 116 25.32 -5.31 44.91
CA THR A 116 24.33 -4.67 44.03
C THR A 116 24.97 -3.98 42.83
N GLY A 117 26.26 -3.68 42.89
CA GLY A 117 27.00 -2.93 41.87
C GLY A 117 26.64 -1.44 41.83
N LEU A 118 25.94 -0.90 42.84
CA LEU A 118 25.67 0.53 42.99
C LEU A 118 26.93 1.27 43.43
N SER A 119 27.01 2.56 43.10
CA SER A 119 28.09 3.41 43.63
C SER A 119 27.90 3.67 45.13
N GLU A 120 28.98 4.05 45.80
CA GLU A 120 28.94 4.41 47.21
C GLU A 120 28.07 5.65 47.45
N GLU A 121 28.13 6.61 46.53
CA GLU A 121 27.29 7.82 46.51
C GLU A 121 25.80 7.45 46.39
N ASP A 122 25.45 6.54 45.47
CA ASP A 122 24.08 6.06 45.32
C ASP A 122 23.61 5.40 46.61
N ILE A 123 24.42 4.51 47.21
CA ILE A 123 24.06 3.81 48.46
C ILE A 123 23.89 4.79 49.63
N GLU A 124 24.79 5.76 49.77
CA GLU A 124 24.73 6.76 50.84
C GLU A 124 23.49 7.65 50.71
N SER A 125 23.05 7.93 49.48
CA SER A 125 21.79 8.65 49.21
C SER A 125 20.52 7.90 49.61
N LEU A 126 20.61 6.60 49.92
CA LEU A 126 19.48 5.76 50.34
C LEU A 126 19.28 5.69 51.86
N ARG A 127 20.18 6.29 52.65
CA ARG A 127 20.08 6.37 54.12
C ARG A 127 18.98 7.37 54.54
#